data_AF-A0A8T2RBE4-F1
#
_entry.id   AF-A0A8T2RBE4-F1
#
_cell.length_a   1.000
_cell.length_b   1.000
_cell.length_c   1.000
_cell.angle_alpha   90.00
_cell.angle_beta   90.00
_cell.angle_gamma   90.00
#
_symmetry.space_group_name_H-M   'P 1'
#
loop_
_entity.id
_entity.type
_entity.pdbx_description
1 polymer ?
#
loop_
_entity_poly.entity_id
_entity_poly.type
_entity_poly.pdbx_seq_one_letter_code
_entity_poly.pdbx_strand_id
1 'polypeptide(L)'
;MEAVQHAYLETDAAFANACSLNNALSFGTTAITVLILAREIFVANAGDCRAVLCRRGKAIEMSRNHKPHVERSRIEALGGYIYDGYLNGYLSVARAFENWHIEGLKGVNCPLIVEPEVRREVLILDDEFMIIGCDGFWDVFTNESAVAFARKRLQQHNDPEQCSHDLVDEALRRCSSDNLTVVTVCFQKSPPPRLVPRKEVKEEIGRKHFERGKSFAEGRDRRWRLALAIKGKKKHLGTHQRESWASRRGPWFWDLRTHTEEEGILLKSGICGYPHVEDY
;
A
#
# COMPACT_ATOMS: atom_id res chain seq x y z
N MET A 1 2.45 4.05 -16.51
CA MET A 1 1.62 3.04 -15.83
C MET A 1 2.09 1.65 -16.21
N GLU A 2 2.26 1.38 -17.51
CA GLU A 2 2.78 0.11 -18.04
C GLU A 2 4.08 -0.37 -17.38
N ALA A 3 5.05 0.52 -17.14
CA ALA A 3 6.30 0.14 -16.47
C ALA A 3 6.10 -0.47 -15.06
N VAL A 4 5.10 -0.02 -14.30
CA VAL A 4 4.81 -0.55 -12.96
C VAL A 4 4.14 -1.93 -13.07
N GLN A 5 3.23 -2.11 -14.02
CA GLN A 5 2.62 -3.42 -14.29
C GLN A 5 3.68 -4.43 -14.76
N HIS A 6 4.57 -4.02 -15.67
CA HIS A 6 5.67 -4.85 -16.15
C HIS A 6 6.59 -5.28 -15.01
N ALA A 7 6.94 -4.36 -14.10
CA ALA A 7 7.76 -4.69 -12.94
C ALA A 7 7.12 -5.75 -12.04
N TYR A 8 5.80 -5.73 -11.86
CA TYR A 8 5.07 -6.77 -11.10
C TYR A 8 5.18 -8.13 -11.80
N LEU A 9 4.96 -8.17 -13.12
CA LEU A 9 5.05 -9.40 -13.92
C LEU A 9 6.47 -9.98 -13.95
N GLU A 10 7.47 -9.15 -14.16
CA GLU A 10 8.89 -9.57 -14.15
C GLU A 10 9.31 -10.08 -12.78
N THR A 11 8.87 -9.39 -11.72
CA THR A 11 9.17 -9.80 -10.34
C THR A 11 8.53 -11.15 -10.04
N ASP A 12 7.28 -11.39 -10.45
CA ASP A 12 6.61 -12.68 -10.27
C ASP A 12 7.27 -13.83 -11.06
N ALA A 13 7.75 -13.55 -12.27
CA ALA A 13 8.51 -14.51 -13.06
C ALA A 13 9.87 -14.84 -12.43
N ALA A 14 10.57 -13.83 -11.89
CA ALA A 14 11.83 -14.02 -11.17
C ALA A 14 11.62 -14.88 -9.90
N PHE A 15 10.51 -14.64 -9.21
CA PHE A 15 10.03 -15.40 -8.07
C PHE A 15 9.78 -16.88 -8.44
N ALA A 16 8.99 -17.14 -9.49
CA ALA A 16 8.76 -18.48 -10.01
C ALA A 16 10.07 -19.23 -10.32
N ASN A 17 11.03 -18.55 -10.97
CA ASN A 17 12.33 -19.13 -11.29
C ASN A 17 13.12 -19.48 -10.01
N ALA A 18 13.16 -18.59 -9.02
CA ALA A 18 13.84 -18.84 -7.75
C ALA A 18 13.21 -20.01 -6.97
N CYS A 19 11.88 -20.10 -6.95
CA CYS A 19 11.15 -21.19 -6.31
C CYS A 19 11.38 -22.54 -7.00
N SER A 20 11.54 -22.56 -8.33
CA SER A 20 11.84 -23.80 -9.05
C SER A 20 13.19 -24.42 -8.63
N LEU A 21 14.12 -23.58 -8.16
CA LEU A 21 15.43 -24.00 -7.64
C LEU A 21 15.39 -24.37 -6.15
N ASN A 22 14.45 -23.81 -5.39
CA ASN A 22 14.28 -24.07 -3.96
C ASN A 22 12.81 -23.95 -3.53
N ASN A 23 12.12 -25.08 -3.45
CA ASN A 23 10.72 -25.15 -3.05
C ASN A 23 10.43 -24.57 -1.66
N ALA A 24 11.43 -24.46 -0.78
CA ALA A 24 11.28 -23.83 0.52
C ALA A 24 11.03 -22.31 0.44
N LEU A 25 11.15 -21.70 -0.74
CA LEU A 25 10.83 -20.29 -0.98
C LEU A 25 9.39 -20.06 -1.45
N SER A 26 8.61 -21.12 -1.71
CA SER A 26 7.31 -21.00 -2.35
C SER A 26 6.21 -20.50 -1.40
N PHE A 27 6.21 -19.19 -1.15
CA PHE A 27 5.21 -18.49 -0.34
C PHE A 27 4.58 -17.34 -1.11
N GLY A 28 3.26 -17.19 -0.98
CA GLY A 28 2.51 -16.09 -1.57
C GLY A 28 2.70 -14.78 -0.80
N THR A 29 2.67 -13.66 -1.52
CA THR A 29 2.65 -12.32 -0.93
C THR A 29 1.75 -11.38 -1.70
N THR A 30 1.08 -10.48 -0.98
CA THR A 30 0.41 -9.32 -1.58
C THR A 30 1.39 -8.16 -1.65
N ALA A 31 1.16 -7.20 -2.54
CA ALA A 31 1.93 -5.97 -2.56
C ALA A 31 1.04 -4.76 -2.85
N ILE A 32 1.35 -3.68 -2.15
CA ILE A 32 0.93 -2.34 -2.56
C ILE A 32 2.16 -1.45 -2.65
N THR A 33 2.27 -0.75 -3.77
CA THR A 33 3.39 0.13 -4.09
C THR A 33 2.87 1.54 -4.31
N VAL A 34 3.49 2.50 -3.64
CA VAL A 34 3.24 3.92 -3.83
C VAL A 34 4.52 4.57 -4.34
N LEU A 35 4.48 5.04 -5.59
CA LEU A 35 5.57 5.76 -6.23
C LEU A 35 5.20 7.24 -6.31
N ILE A 36 6.03 8.10 -5.73
CA ILE A 36 5.83 9.55 -5.73
C ILE A 36 6.91 10.21 -6.58
N LEU A 37 6.48 10.98 -7.56
CA LEU A 37 7.32 11.64 -8.55
C LEU A 37 6.92 13.10 -8.70
N ALA A 38 7.72 13.98 -8.10
CA ALA A 38 7.31 15.35 -7.85
C ALA A 38 5.93 15.38 -7.17
N ARG A 39 4.89 15.81 -7.91
CA ARG A 39 3.51 15.87 -7.43
C ARG A 39 2.64 14.70 -7.89
N GLU A 40 3.14 13.82 -8.74
CA GLU A 40 2.39 12.66 -9.22
C GLU A 40 2.55 11.50 -8.25
N ILE A 41 1.43 10.86 -7.92
CA ILE A 41 1.41 9.64 -7.13
C ILE A 41 0.83 8.51 -7.95
N PHE A 42 1.53 7.38 -7.95
CA PHE A 42 1.09 6.14 -8.56
C PHE A 42 0.93 5.09 -7.47
N VAL A 43 -0.28 4.57 -7.33
CA VAL A 43 -0.61 3.50 -6.38
C VAL A 43 -0.91 2.25 -7.19
N ALA A 44 -0.06 1.23 -7.05
CA ALA A 44 -0.23 -0.08 -7.67
C ALA A 44 -0.55 -1.11 -6.58
N ASN A 45 -1.66 -1.84 -6.69
CA ASN A 45 -2.04 -2.85 -5.72
C ASN A 45 -2.29 -4.21 -6.38
N ALA A 46 -1.75 -5.27 -5.79
CA ALA A 46 -2.08 -6.66 -6.06
C ALA A 46 -2.26 -7.40 -4.73
N GLY A 47 -3.53 -7.62 -4.37
CA GLY A 47 -3.92 -8.22 -3.09
C GLY A 47 -4.85 -7.34 -2.26
N ASP A 48 -4.85 -7.53 -0.95
CA ASP A 48 -5.79 -6.93 0.01
C ASP A 48 -5.16 -5.94 0.99
N CYS A 49 -3.91 -5.53 0.75
CA CYS A 49 -3.39 -4.27 1.27
C CYS A 49 -4.18 -3.07 0.70
N ARG A 50 -4.13 -1.94 1.38
CA ARG A 50 -4.82 -0.72 0.95
C ARG A 50 -4.03 0.55 1.27
N ALA A 51 -4.14 1.53 0.39
CA ALA A 51 -3.67 2.90 0.56
C ALA A 51 -4.86 3.88 0.57
N VAL A 52 -4.83 4.84 1.50
CA VAL A 52 -5.86 5.87 1.69
C VAL A 52 -5.19 7.22 1.86
N LEU A 53 -5.55 8.18 1.00
CA LEU A 53 -5.10 9.57 1.04
C LEU A 53 -6.03 10.40 1.95
N CYS A 54 -5.46 11.24 2.80
CA CYS A 54 -6.19 12.26 3.53
C CYS A 54 -6.14 13.59 2.78
N ARG A 55 -7.32 14.10 2.39
CA ARG A 55 -7.50 15.45 1.83
C ARG A 55 -8.44 16.25 2.71
N ARG A 56 -7.92 17.28 3.38
CA ARG A 56 -8.67 18.10 4.35
C ARG A 56 -9.47 17.26 5.36
N GLY A 57 -8.85 16.24 5.95
CA GLY A 57 -9.48 15.33 6.90
C GLY A 57 -10.53 14.38 6.32
N LYS A 58 -10.67 14.28 5.00
CA LYS A 58 -11.50 13.27 4.34
C LYS A 58 -10.62 12.17 3.76
N ALA A 59 -11.09 10.94 3.93
CA ALA A 59 -10.47 9.76 3.33
C ALA A 59 -10.80 9.69 1.85
N ILE A 60 -9.76 9.49 1.02
CA ILE A 60 -9.86 9.21 -0.40
C ILE A 60 -9.19 7.86 -0.62
N GLU A 61 -9.98 6.88 -1.03
CA GLU A 61 -9.47 5.55 -1.35
C GLU A 61 -8.56 5.63 -2.59
N MET A 62 -7.34 5.10 -2.48
CA MET A 62 -6.34 5.13 -3.55
C MET A 62 -6.10 3.76 -4.20
N SER A 63 -6.63 2.70 -3.60
CA SER A 63 -6.53 1.31 -4.08
C SER A 63 -7.73 0.50 -3.58
N ARG A 64 -8.14 -0.51 -4.35
CA ARG A 64 -9.20 -1.44 -3.96
C ARG A 64 -8.62 -2.76 -3.46
N ASN A 65 -9.31 -3.43 -2.54
CA ASN A 65 -8.93 -4.75 -2.08
C ASN A 65 -9.33 -5.81 -3.11
N HIS A 66 -8.37 -6.62 -3.56
CA HIS A 66 -8.60 -7.70 -4.51
C HIS A 66 -9.03 -8.99 -3.80
N LYS A 67 -10.15 -8.94 -3.08
CA LYS A 67 -10.76 -10.13 -2.47
C LYS A 67 -11.54 -10.93 -3.53
N PRO A 68 -11.66 -12.27 -3.43
CA PRO A 68 -12.32 -13.09 -4.44
C PRO A 68 -13.75 -12.64 -4.80
N HIS A 69 -14.56 -12.24 -3.82
CA HIS A 69 -15.93 -11.79 -4.08
C HIS A 69 -16.02 -10.50 -4.91
N VAL A 70 -15.01 -9.62 -4.85
CA VAL A 70 -14.94 -8.39 -5.66
C VAL A 70 -14.56 -8.72 -7.11
N GLU A 71 -13.69 -9.71 -7.30
CA GLU A 71 -13.14 -10.10 -8.59
C GLU A 71 -13.91 -11.29 -9.24
N ARG A 72 -15.10 -11.61 -8.71
CA ARG A 72 -15.88 -12.80 -9.06
C ARG A 72 -16.05 -13.00 -10.55
N SER A 73 -16.49 -11.98 -11.28
CA SER A 73 -16.75 -12.10 -12.72
C SER A 73 -15.49 -12.49 -13.51
N ARG A 74 -14.31 -11.98 -13.11
CA ARG A 74 -13.03 -12.34 -13.74
C ARG A 74 -12.64 -13.78 -13.38
N ILE A 75 -12.81 -14.17 -12.12
CA ILE A 75 -12.48 -15.51 -11.63
C ILE A 75 -13.32 -16.57 -12.36
N GLU A 76 -14.63 -16.37 -12.42
CA GLU A 76 -15.58 -17.31 -13.04
C GLU A 76 -15.37 -17.40 -14.56
N ALA A 77 -15.03 -16.30 -15.24
CA ALA A 77 -14.71 -16.29 -16.67
C ALA A 77 -13.44 -17.10 -17.01
N LEU A 78 -12.55 -17.32 -16.04
CA LEU A 78 -11.33 -18.13 -16.16
C LEU A 78 -11.52 -19.56 -15.63
N GLY A 79 -12.77 -19.97 -15.37
CA GLY A 79 -13.08 -21.31 -14.84
C GLY A 79 -12.74 -21.51 -13.37
N GLY A 80 -12.34 -20.45 -12.66
CA GLY A 80 -12.20 -20.46 -11.20
C GLY A 80 -13.55 -20.35 -10.49
N TYR A 81 -13.56 -20.59 -9.19
CA TYR A 81 -14.73 -20.47 -8.34
C TYR A 81 -14.39 -19.87 -6.98
N ILE A 82 -15.41 -19.46 -6.23
CA ILE A 82 -15.25 -18.93 -4.87
C ILE A 82 -15.96 -19.88 -3.92
N TYR A 83 -15.20 -20.45 -2.99
CA TYR A 83 -15.72 -21.33 -1.95
C TYR A 83 -15.40 -20.73 -0.58
N ASP A 84 -16.44 -20.46 0.22
CA ASP A 84 -16.34 -19.84 1.54
C ASP A 84 -15.53 -18.52 1.57
N GLY A 85 -15.63 -17.73 0.49
CA GLY A 85 -14.86 -16.48 0.35
C GLY A 85 -13.42 -16.66 -0.15
N TYR A 86 -12.96 -17.89 -0.36
CA TYR A 86 -11.62 -18.21 -0.87
C TYR A 86 -11.65 -18.55 -2.37
N LEU A 87 -10.66 -18.05 -3.10
CA LEU A 87 -10.40 -18.38 -4.51
C LEU A 87 -10.04 -19.86 -4.62
N ASN A 88 -10.85 -20.60 -5.38
CA ASN A 88 -10.79 -22.05 -5.55
C ASN A 88 -10.70 -22.81 -4.20
N GLY A 89 -11.19 -22.22 -3.11
CA GLY A 89 -11.07 -22.78 -1.75
C GLY A 89 -9.70 -22.61 -1.07
N TYR A 90 -8.73 -21.95 -1.71
CA TYR A 90 -7.35 -21.86 -1.21
C TYR A 90 -6.96 -20.49 -0.65
N LEU A 91 -7.24 -19.41 -1.38
CA LEU A 91 -6.67 -18.09 -1.08
C LEU A 91 -7.75 -17.05 -0.79
N SER A 92 -7.56 -16.24 0.26
CA SER A 92 -8.45 -15.12 0.60
C SER A 92 -8.27 -13.90 -0.30
N VAL A 93 -7.45 -14.01 -1.35
CA VAL A 93 -7.11 -12.95 -2.31
C VAL A 93 -7.20 -13.47 -3.73
N ALA A 94 -7.53 -12.59 -4.67
CA ALA A 94 -7.65 -12.86 -6.10
C ALA A 94 -6.42 -12.42 -6.90
N ARG A 95 -5.52 -11.63 -6.26
CA ARG A 95 -4.26 -11.19 -6.85
C ARG A 95 -3.13 -11.31 -5.85
N ALA A 96 -2.01 -11.91 -6.26
CA ALA A 96 -0.83 -12.11 -5.42
C ALA A 96 0.40 -12.46 -6.27
N PHE A 97 1.57 -12.17 -5.70
CA PHE A 97 2.83 -12.75 -6.15
C PHE A 97 2.93 -14.19 -5.67
N GLU A 98 3.67 -15.00 -6.43
CA GLU A 98 3.95 -16.40 -6.12
C GLU A 98 2.69 -17.29 -6.05
N ASN A 99 2.69 -18.39 -5.30
CA ASN A 99 1.67 -19.46 -5.32
C ASN A 99 1.65 -20.34 -6.57
N TRP A 100 2.77 -20.40 -7.32
CA TRP A 100 2.93 -21.27 -8.48
C TRP A 100 2.84 -22.78 -8.15
N HIS A 101 3.09 -23.17 -6.90
CA HIS A 101 3.01 -24.57 -6.45
C HIS A 101 1.58 -25.09 -6.28
N ILE A 102 0.57 -24.23 -6.29
CA ILE A 102 -0.84 -24.64 -6.15
C ILE A 102 -1.42 -24.81 -7.55
N GLU A 103 -1.70 -26.06 -7.90
CA GLU A 103 -2.25 -26.43 -9.20
C GLU A 103 -3.56 -25.67 -9.49
N GLY A 104 -3.66 -25.11 -10.69
CA GLY A 104 -4.85 -24.39 -11.15
C GLY A 104 -5.04 -22.97 -10.58
N LEU A 105 -4.11 -22.45 -9.77
CA LEU A 105 -4.14 -21.04 -9.34
C LEU A 105 -3.39 -20.10 -10.29
N LYS A 106 -2.21 -20.49 -10.79
CA LYS A 106 -1.39 -19.72 -11.72
C LYS A 106 -1.07 -20.48 -12.99
N GLY A 107 -0.92 -19.74 -14.09
CA GLY A 107 -0.71 -20.26 -15.43
C GLY A 107 -1.60 -19.57 -16.47
N VAL A 108 -1.62 -20.11 -17.68
CA VAL A 108 -2.50 -19.62 -18.74
C VAL A 108 -3.95 -19.86 -18.34
N ASN A 109 -4.80 -18.83 -18.45
CA ASN A 109 -6.21 -18.86 -18.07
C ASN A 109 -6.50 -19.25 -16.61
N CYS A 110 -5.59 -18.93 -15.68
CA CYS A 110 -5.79 -19.20 -14.26
C CYS A 110 -6.31 -17.96 -13.49
N PRO A 111 -7.08 -18.14 -12.40
CA PRO A 111 -7.80 -17.05 -11.76
C PRO A 111 -6.95 -16.18 -10.81
N LEU A 112 -5.79 -16.65 -10.32
CA LEU A 112 -4.86 -15.83 -9.55
C LEU A 112 -3.90 -15.09 -10.49
N ILE A 113 -3.89 -13.77 -10.43
CA ILE A 113 -3.01 -12.93 -11.25
C ILE A 113 -2.13 -12.04 -10.39
N VAL A 114 -0.96 -11.65 -10.88
CA VAL A 114 -0.10 -10.68 -10.19
C VAL A 114 -0.32 -9.25 -10.68
N GLU A 115 -1.03 -9.09 -11.80
CA GLU A 115 -1.17 -7.79 -12.45
C GLU A 115 -1.87 -6.76 -11.53
N PRO A 116 -1.19 -5.63 -11.22
CA PRO A 116 -1.73 -4.68 -10.27
C PRO A 116 -2.81 -3.80 -10.90
N GLU A 117 -3.78 -3.40 -10.09
CA GLU A 117 -4.56 -2.20 -10.40
C GLU A 117 -3.69 -0.97 -10.11
N VAL A 118 -3.50 -0.10 -11.11
CA VAL A 118 -2.68 1.12 -10.97
C VAL A 118 -3.58 2.35 -11.04
N ARG A 119 -3.54 3.18 -9.99
CA ARG A 119 -4.17 4.49 -9.95
C ARG A 119 -3.12 5.60 -9.97
N ARG A 120 -3.31 6.61 -10.82
CA ARG A 120 -2.53 7.84 -10.83
C ARG A 120 -3.37 8.99 -10.27
N GLU A 121 -2.76 9.81 -9.41
CA GLU A 121 -3.34 11.08 -8.95
C GLU A 121 -2.26 12.17 -8.94
N VAL A 122 -2.69 13.43 -8.93
CA VAL A 122 -1.81 14.59 -8.73
C VAL A 122 -2.08 15.18 -7.35
N LEU A 123 -1.04 15.24 -6.53
CA LEU A 123 -1.09 15.83 -5.19
C LEU A 123 -1.39 17.32 -5.29
N ILE A 124 -2.37 17.77 -4.51
CA ILE A 124 -2.75 19.17 -4.35
C ILE A 124 -2.38 19.67 -2.95
N LEU A 125 -2.42 20.98 -2.75
CA LEU A 125 -2.04 21.61 -1.48
C LEU A 125 -2.93 21.17 -0.29
N ASP A 126 -4.14 20.71 -0.59
CA ASP A 126 -5.12 20.23 0.39
C ASP A 126 -4.86 18.76 0.83
N ASP A 127 -3.88 18.07 0.21
CA ASP A 127 -3.46 16.71 0.59
C ASP A 127 -2.53 16.76 1.79
N GLU A 128 -2.91 16.07 2.86
CA GLU A 128 -2.25 16.17 4.17
C GLU A 128 -1.25 15.01 4.37
N PHE A 129 -1.72 13.78 4.25
CA PHE A 129 -0.94 12.56 4.44
C PHE A 129 -1.62 11.35 3.78
N MET A 130 -0.91 10.24 3.65
CA MET A 130 -1.42 8.95 3.19
C MET A 130 -1.11 7.86 4.23
N ILE A 131 -2.04 6.93 4.39
CA ILE A 131 -1.88 5.71 5.19
C ILE A 131 -1.84 4.54 4.22
N ILE A 132 -0.84 3.67 4.36
CA ILE A 132 -0.72 2.40 3.65
C ILE A 132 -0.70 1.30 4.71
N GLY A 133 -1.48 0.24 4.53
CA GLY A 133 -1.51 -0.85 5.49
C GLY A 133 -1.95 -2.18 4.91
N CYS A 134 -1.66 -3.25 5.64
CA CYS A 134 -2.18 -4.58 5.35
C CYS A 134 -3.64 -4.76 5.82
N ASP A 135 -4.27 -5.83 5.35
CA ASP A 135 -5.56 -6.36 5.83
C ASP A 135 -5.68 -6.39 7.36
N GLY A 136 -4.69 -6.86 8.12
CA GLY A 136 -4.76 -6.87 9.60
C GLY A 136 -5.07 -5.51 10.21
N PHE A 137 -4.57 -4.43 9.61
CA PHE A 137 -4.91 -3.07 10.01
C PHE A 137 -6.30 -2.65 9.49
N TRP A 138 -6.57 -2.88 8.20
CA TRP A 138 -7.81 -2.44 7.56
C TRP A 138 -9.05 -3.24 7.95
N ASP A 139 -8.89 -4.44 8.53
CA ASP A 139 -9.97 -5.27 9.03
C ASP A 139 -10.59 -4.69 10.32
N VAL A 140 -9.83 -3.88 11.06
CA VAL A 140 -10.29 -3.20 12.30
C VAL A 140 -10.44 -1.68 12.17
N PHE A 141 -10.15 -1.13 10.97
CA PHE A 141 -10.29 0.29 10.67
C PHE A 141 -11.10 0.54 9.39
N THR A 142 -12.10 1.41 9.48
CA THR A 142 -12.64 2.07 8.29
C THR A 142 -11.68 3.15 7.80
N ASN A 143 -11.72 3.46 6.50
CA ASN A 143 -10.89 4.51 5.87
C ASN A 143 -11.00 5.85 6.64
N GLU A 144 -12.22 6.26 6.98
CA GLU A 144 -12.51 7.51 7.69
C GLU A 144 -12.00 7.49 9.13
N SER A 145 -12.16 6.37 9.85
CA SER A 145 -11.70 6.28 11.23
C SER A 145 -10.18 6.27 11.33
N ALA A 146 -9.48 5.61 10.39
CA ALA A 146 -8.03 5.64 10.28
C ALA A 146 -7.52 7.06 10.01
N VAL A 147 -8.10 7.74 9.02
CA VAL A 147 -7.74 9.14 8.69
C VAL A 147 -8.00 10.06 9.88
N ALA A 148 -9.17 9.97 10.52
CA ALA A 148 -9.50 10.82 11.67
C ALA A 148 -8.53 10.60 12.84
N PHE A 149 -8.19 9.35 13.13
CA PHE A 149 -7.25 8.99 14.18
C PHE A 149 -5.84 9.50 13.87
N ALA A 150 -5.29 9.15 12.69
CA ALA A 150 -3.95 9.56 12.27
C ALA A 150 -3.81 11.08 12.25
N ARG A 151 -4.83 11.79 11.72
CA ARG A 151 -4.85 13.25 11.69
C ARG A 151 -4.78 13.86 13.09
N LYS A 152 -5.52 13.30 14.06
CA LYS A 152 -5.47 13.76 15.46
C LYS A 152 -4.08 13.57 16.07
N ARG A 153 -3.42 12.44 15.81
CA ARG A 153 -2.06 12.13 16.29
C ARG A 153 -1.01 13.05 15.65
N LEU A 154 -1.05 13.18 14.32
CA LEU A 154 -0.18 14.11 13.59
C LEU A 154 -0.37 15.57 14.02
N GLN A 155 -1.57 15.98 14.42
CA GLN A 155 -1.80 17.30 15.02
C GLN A 155 -1.13 17.50 16.38
N GLN A 156 -0.87 16.42 17.13
CA GLN A 156 -0.22 16.47 18.44
C GLN A 156 1.30 16.52 18.33
N HIS A 157 1.90 15.70 17.46
CA HIS A 157 3.35 15.53 17.42
C HIS A 157 3.99 15.70 16.02
N ASN A 158 3.21 15.74 14.94
CA ASN A 158 3.69 15.92 13.56
C ASN A 158 4.82 14.95 13.14
N ASP A 159 4.73 13.70 13.63
CA ASP A 159 5.74 12.65 13.40
C ASP A 159 5.06 11.41 12.78
N PRO A 160 5.36 11.06 11.52
CA PRO A 160 4.76 9.91 10.84
C PRO A 160 5.25 8.54 11.37
N GLU A 161 6.45 8.45 11.97
CA GLU A 161 6.94 7.20 12.59
C GLU A 161 6.11 6.92 13.83
N GLN A 162 6.02 7.90 14.74
CA GLN A 162 5.15 7.78 15.91
C GLN A 162 3.67 7.57 15.51
N CYS A 163 3.18 8.23 14.46
CA CYS A 163 1.80 8.03 13.99
C CYS A 163 1.55 6.59 13.52
N SER A 164 2.54 5.97 12.87
CA SER A 164 2.41 4.58 12.40
C SER A 164 2.40 3.61 13.59
N HIS A 165 3.19 3.87 14.63
CA HIS A 165 3.11 3.14 15.90
C HIS A 165 1.75 3.31 16.58
N ASP A 166 1.24 4.53 16.66
CA ASP A 166 -0.06 4.80 17.29
C ASP A 166 -1.22 4.07 16.57
N LEU A 167 -1.15 3.98 15.24
CA LEU A 167 -2.12 3.26 14.42
C LEU A 167 -2.07 1.75 14.66
N VAL A 168 -0.87 1.17 14.81
CA VAL A 168 -0.68 -0.24 15.16
C VAL A 168 -1.18 -0.54 16.56
N ASP A 169 -0.83 0.28 17.55
CA ASP A 169 -1.31 0.13 18.93
C ASP A 169 -2.83 0.19 19.01
N GLU A 170 -3.44 1.11 18.26
CA GLU A 170 -4.90 1.22 18.20
C GLU A 170 -5.53 0.02 17.48
N ALA A 171 -4.91 -0.54 16.44
CA ALA A 171 -5.37 -1.77 15.80
C ALA A 171 -5.33 -2.96 16.78
N LEU A 172 -4.29 -3.06 17.60
CA LEU A 172 -4.20 -4.07 18.67
C LEU A 172 -5.28 -3.89 19.74
N ARG A 173 -5.57 -2.64 20.16
CA ARG A 173 -6.69 -2.35 21.08
C ARG A 173 -8.06 -2.68 20.49
N ARG A 174 -8.17 -2.67 19.17
CA ARG A 174 -9.36 -3.11 18.42
C ARG A 174 -9.38 -4.61 18.14
N CYS A 175 -8.50 -5.37 18.81
CA CYS A 175 -8.42 -6.81 18.75
C CYS A 175 -8.04 -7.37 17.37
N SER A 176 -7.18 -6.67 16.62
CA SER A 176 -6.56 -7.29 15.44
C SER A 176 -5.76 -8.53 15.84
N SER A 177 -6.03 -9.65 15.18
CA SER A 177 -5.37 -10.94 15.39
C SER A 177 -4.44 -11.34 14.23
N ASP A 178 -4.16 -10.43 13.29
CA ASP A 178 -3.26 -10.66 12.17
C ASP A 178 -1.96 -9.86 12.33
N ASN A 179 -0.98 -10.14 11.49
CA ASN A 179 0.21 -9.32 11.33
C ASN A 179 -0.18 -7.90 10.89
N LEU A 180 0.38 -6.92 11.58
CA LEU A 180 0.13 -5.51 11.32
C LEU A 180 1.34 -4.89 10.64
N THR A 181 1.09 -4.10 9.60
CA THR A 181 2.07 -3.19 9.01
C THR A 181 1.34 -1.94 8.56
N VAL A 182 1.81 -0.79 9.02
CA VAL A 182 1.26 0.52 8.69
C VAL A 182 2.39 1.46 8.32
N VAL A 183 2.24 2.17 7.21
CA VAL A 183 3.12 3.26 6.76
C VAL A 183 2.32 4.54 6.70
N THR A 184 2.82 5.59 7.33
CA THR A 184 2.27 6.96 7.22
C THR A 184 3.21 7.82 6.40
N VAL A 185 2.70 8.51 5.38
CA VAL A 185 3.45 9.44 4.53
C VAL A 185 2.81 10.82 4.63
N CYS A 186 3.51 11.81 5.18
CA CYS A 186 3.07 13.20 5.22
C CYS A 186 3.60 13.97 4.01
N PHE A 187 2.75 14.81 3.41
CA PHE A 187 3.09 15.64 2.24
C PHE A 187 3.41 17.10 2.61
N GLN A 188 3.22 17.46 3.88
CA GLN A 188 3.41 18.81 4.40
C GLN A 188 4.41 18.83 5.57
N LYS A 189 5.10 19.96 5.73
CA LYS A 189 6.05 20.18 6.83
C LYS A 189 5.37 20.39 8.17
N SER A 190 4.28 21.13 8.17
CA SER A 190 3.45 21.44 9.33
C SER A 190 2.44 20.33 9.61
N PRO A 191 1.99 20.20 10.86
CA PRO A 191 0.88 19.30 11.20
C PRO A 191 -0.39 19.67 10.42
N PRO A 192 -1.32 18.70 10.22
CA PRO A 192 -2.59 18.97 9.57
C PRO A 192 -3.34 20.15 10.24
N PRO A 193 -3.79 21.15 9.47
CA PRO A 193 -4.38 22.36 10.06
C PRO A 193 -5.68 22.06 10.80
N ARG A 194 -6.16 22.96 11.66
CA ARG A 194 -7.55 22.85 12.15
C ARG A 194 -8.50 23.15 10.98
N LEU A 195 -9.45 22.26 10.74
CA LEU A 195 -10.43 22.48 9.66
C LEU A 195 -11.40 23.56 10.09
N VAL A 196 -11.40 24.67 9.37
CA VAL A 196 -12.47 25.67 9.39
C VAL A 196 -13.46 25.34 8.28
N PRO A 197 -14.78 25.43 8.52
CA PRO A 197 -15.77 25.29 7.46
C PRO A 197 -15.46 26.30 6.35
N ARG A 198 -15.30 25.84 5.10
CA ARG A 198 -15.25 26.78 3.98
C ARG A 198 -16.64 27.40 3.88
N LYS A 199 -16.73 28.73 3.94
CA LYS A 199 -17.92 29.43 3.45
C LYS A 199 -18.08 29.05 1.99
N GLU A 200 -19.25 28.58 1.60
CA GLU A 200 -19.58 28.31 0.20
C GLU A 200 -19.47 29.62 -0.57
N VAL A 201 -18.34 29.84 -1.23
CA VAL A 201 -18.23 30.89 -2.24
C VAL A 201 -18.78 30.27 -3.52
N LYS A 202 -19.93 30.77 -3.99
CA LYS A 202 -20.39 30.50 -5.36
C LYS A 202 -19.41 31.17 -6.31
N GLU A 203 -18.36 30.46 -6.72
CA GLU A 203 -17.46 30.92 -7.79
C GLU A 203 -18.11 30.64 -9.15
N GLU A 204 -18.88 31.61 -9.61
CA GLU A 204 -19.04 31.89 -11.03
C GLU A 204 -17.82 32.73 -11.43
N ILE A 205 -16.86 32.18 -12.19
CA ILE A 205 -15.97 32.87 -13.15
C ILE A 205 -14.93 31.88 -13.71
N GLY A 206 -14.98 31.70 -15.03
CA GLY A 206 -13.80 31.83 -15.89
C GLY A 206 -12.89 30.61 -16.08
N ARG A 207 -13.24 29.76 -17.07
CA ARG A 207 -12.21 29.08 -17.89
C ARG A 207 -11.26 30.14 -18.44
N LYS A 208 -10.04 30.26 -17.91
CA LYS A 208 -8.85 30.78 -18.61
C LYS A 208 -7.60 30.57 -17.75
N HIS A 209 -6.54 30.09 -18.41
CA HIS A 209 -5.18 29.83 -17.92
C HIS A 209 -4.86 28.43 -17.40
N PHE A 210 -4.77 27.48 -18.32
CA PHE A 210 -3.77 26.41 -18.27
C PHE A 210 -3.04 26.32 -19.61
N GLU A 211 -2.21 27.31 -19.91
CA GLU A 211 -1.17 27.20 -20.93
C GLU A 211 0.05 28.01 -20.46
N ARG A 212 1.02 27.31 -19.88
CA ARG A 212 2.47 27.61 -20.00
C ARG A 212 3.26 26.54 -19.25
N GLY A 213 4.02 25.75 -20.00
CA GLY A 213 4.95 24.77 -19.46
C GLY A 213 5.38 23.72 -20.47
N LYS A 214 5.74 24.12 -21.71
CA LYS A 214 6.54 23.27 -22.61
C LYS A 214 8.02 23.49 -22.32
N SER A 215 8.75 22.37 -22.44
CA SER A 215 10.22 22.17 -22.47
C SER A 215 11.01 22.50 -21.21
N PHE A 216 11.39 21.46 -20.47
CA PHE A 216 12.76 21.30 -19.98
C PHE A 216 13.05 19.81 -19.84
N ALA A 217 13.62 19.23 -20.88
CA ALA A 217 14.33 17.96 -20.80
C ALA A 217 15.80 18.29 -20.97
N GLU A 218 16.60 18.12 -19.91
CA GLU A 218 17.97 17.60 -19.96
C GLU A 218 18.59 17.61 -18.56
N GLY A 219 19.10 16.43 -18.17
CA GLY A 219 20.19 16.27 -17.22
C GLY A 219 20.01 16.84 -15.81
N ARG A 220 19.12 16.28 -14.99
CA ARG A 220 19.30 16.26 -13.53
C ARG A 220 18.75 14.96 -12.96
N ASP A 221 19.53 14.35 -12.09
CA ASP A 221 19.29 13.10 -11.38
C ASP A 221 17.88 13.10 -10.75
N ARG A 222 16.91 12.45 -11.40
CA ARG A 222 15.53 12.35 -10.89
C ARG A 222 15.53 11.30 -9.80
N ARG A 223 15.54 11.71 -8.53
CA ARG A 223 15.54 10.79 -7.41
C ARG A 223 14.13 10.22 -7.20
N TRP A 224 13.85 9.06 -7.78
CA TRP A 224 12.60 8.32 -7.58
C TRP A 224 12.44 7.90 -6.12
N ARG A 225 11.22 7.92 -5.58
CA ARG A 225 10.92 7.49 -4.21
C ARG A 225 9.83 6.43 -4.21
N LEU A 226 10.19 5.26 -3.70
CA LEU A 226 9.31 4.11 -3.58
C LEU A 226 8.92 3.93 -2.11
N ALA A 227 7.64 4.08 -1.80
CA ALA A 227 7.07 3.52 -0.58
C ALA A 227 6.47 2.16 -0.93
N LEU A 228 7.07 1.08 -0.42
CA LEU A 228 6.64 -0.28 -0.70
C LEU A 228 6.14 -0.91 0.61
N ALA A 229 4.90 -1.41 0.60
CA ALA A 229 4.38 -2.26 1.67
C ALA A 229 4.15 -3.66 1.11
N ILE A 230 4.98 -4.61 1.54
CA ILE A 230 4.90 -6.03 1.19
C ILE A 230 4.36 -6.79 2.40
N LYS A 231 3.29 -7.59 2.23
CA LYS A 231 2.85 -8.55 3.25
C LYS A 231 3.14 -9.97 2.78
N GLY A 232 4.22 -10.56 3.28
CA GLY A 232 4.47 -12.00 3.14
C GLY A 232 3.79 -12.78 4.26
N LYS A 233 2.97 -13.78 3.94
CA LYS A 233 2.46 -14.75 4.94
C LYS A 233 3.49 -15.87 5.09
N LYS A 234 4.17 -15.93 6.24
CA LYS A 234 5.06 -17.05 6.58
C LYS A 234 4.27 -18.08 7.40
N LYS A 235 3.93 -19.24 6.83
CA LYS A 235 3.54 -20.40 7.65
C LYS A 235 4.82 -20.97 8.25
N HIS A 236 5.08 -20.75 9.53
CA HIS A 236 6.24 -21.32 10.20
C HIS A 236 6.01 -22.81 10.45
N LEU A 237 6.82 -23.68 9.83
CA LEU A 237 7.28 -24.90 10.51
C LEU A 237 8.07 -24.45 11.74
N GLY A 238 7.70 -25.00 12.90
CA GLY A 238 8.12 -24.55 14.21
C GLY A 238 9.61 -24.32 14.34
N THR A 239 9.98 -23.11 14.77
CA THR A 239 11.17 -22.83 15.59
C THR A 239 11.01 -21.41 16.15
N HIS A 240 11.05 -21.30 17.48
CA HIS A 240 11.00 -20.02 18.18
C HIS A 240 12.28 -19.21 17.91
N GLN A 241 12.16 -18.11 17.18
CA GLN A 241 13.08 -16.98 17.33
C GLN A 241 12.31 -15.66 17.24
N ARG A 242 12.38 -14.86 18.32
CA ARG A 242 11.98 -13.45 18.32
C ARG A 242 13.00 -12.67 17.51
N GLU A 243 12.72 -12.38 16.25
CA GLU A 243 13.50 -11.44 15.47
C GLU A 243 12.70 -10.16 15.23
N SER A 244 13.21 -9.04 15.74
CA SER A 244 12.74 -7.70 15.41
C SER A 244 13.02 -7.44 13.92
N TRP A 245 11.98 -7.36 13.10
CA TRP A 245 12.06 -6.99 11.69
C TRP A 245 12.59 -5.54 11.49
N ALA A 246 12.65 -4.74 12.57
CA ALA A 246 13.28 -3.41 12.53
C ALA A 246 14.82 -3.45 12.58
N SER A 247 15.43 -4.59 12.94
CA SER A 247 16.86 -4.68 13.25
C SER A 247 17.73 -5.32 12.14
N ARG A 248 17.15 -6.18 11.28
CA ARG A 248 17.91 -6.77 10.17
C ARG A 248 17.73 -5.99 8.89
N ARG A 249 18.72 -5.14 8.60
CA ARG A 249 18.98 -4.54 7.28
C ARG A 249 19.26 -5.66 6.27
N GLY A 250 18.21 -6.26 5.72
CA GLY A 250 18.31 -7.11 4.54
C GLY A 250 18.43 -6.26 3.27
N PRO A 251 19.07 -6.75 2.19
CA PRO A 251 19.31 -6.01 0.95
C PRO A 251 18.03 -5.62 0.18
N TRP A 252 16.85 -6.01 0.67
CA TRP A 252 15.54 -5.78 0.03
C TRP A 252 14.69 -4.70 0.74
N PHE A 253 15.09 -4.25 1.94
CA PHE A 253 14.42 -3.18 2.66
C PHE A 253 15.17 -1.87 2.40
N TRP A 254 14.70 -1.09 1.43
CA TRP A 254 15.20 0.26 1.21
C TRP A 254 14.72 1.20 2.32
N ASP A 255 15.58 2.14 2.70
CA ASP A 255 15.33 3.09 3.78
C ASP A 255 14.08 3.95 3.49
N LEU A 256 12.98 3.66 4.18
CA LEU A 256 11.76 4.46 4.14
C LEU A 256 11.89 5.76 4.95
N ARG A 257 13.01 6.02 5.66
CA ARG A 257 13.24 7.28 6.38
C ARG A 257 13.87 8.31 5.44
N THR A 258 13.04 8.96 4.64
CA THR A 258 13.55 10.00 3.73
C THR A 258 12.93 11.35 4.00
N HIS A 259 13.75 12.31 4.41
CA HIS A 259 13.42 13.73 4.39
C HIS A 259 14.02 14.35 3.12
N THR A 260 13.20 14.77 2.16
CA THR A 260 13.66 15.73 1.12
C THR A 260 12.57 16.70 0.75
N GLU A 261 13.00 17.85 0.27
CA GLU A 261 12.19 18.87 -0.39
C GLU A 261 12.48 18.79 -1.89
N GLU A 262 11.49 18.41 -2.70
CA GLU A 262 11.53 18.54 -4.16
C GLU A 262 10.24 19.22 -4.62
N GLU A 263 10.37 20.26 -5.46
CA GLU A 263 9.25 21.05 -6.02
C GLU A 263 8.19 21.51 -4.99
N GLY A 264 8.62 21.79 -3.76
CA GLY A 264 7.76 22.30 -2.69
C GLY A 264 6.95 21.23 -1.93
N ILE A 265 7.13 19.94 -2.22
CA ILE A 265 6.57 18.85 -1.41
C ILE A 265 7.66 18.33 -0.47
N LEU A 266 7.40 18.43 0.84
CA LEU A 266 8.22 17.76 1.86
C LEU A 266 7.59 16.40 2.14
N LEU A 267 8.36 15.35 1.91
CA LEU A 267 7.97 14.00 2.29
C LEU A 267 8.58 13.63 3.63
N LYS A 268 7.75 13.15 4.55
CA LYS A 268 8.17 12.47 5.77
C LYS A 268 7.41 11.16 5.84
N SER A 269 8.09 10.06 6.13
CA SER A 269 7.46 8.75 6.24
C SER A 269 7.93 8.00 7.46
N GLY A 270 7.03 7.16 7.97
CA GLY A 270 7.29 6.26 9.08
C GLY A 270 6.59 4.93 8.84
N ILE A 271 7.14 3.86 9.39
CA ILE A 271 6.62 2.50 9.26
C ILE A 271 6.60 1.83 10.63
N CYS A 272 5.53 1.11 10.94
CA CYS A 272 5.46 0.22 12.10
C CYS A 272 4.97 -1.15 11.65
N GLY A 273 5.63 -2.20 12.13
CA GLY A 273 5.24 -3.59 11.90
C GLY A 273 5.12 -4.34 13.23
N TYR A 274 4.08 -5.15 13.37
CA TYR A 274 3.85 -6.00 14.55
C TYR A 274 3.48 -7.41 14.08
N PRO A 275 4.36 -8.42 14.27
CA PRO A 275 4.03 -9.80 13.96
C PRO A 275 3.07 -10.35 15.04
N HIS A 276 2.00 -10.99 14.60
CA HIS A 276 1.15 -11.78 15.48
C HIS A 276 1.89 -13.10 15.80
N VAL A 277 1.95 -13.45 17.09
CA VAL A 277 2.46 -14.73 17.55
C VAL A 277 1.26 -15.51 18.07
N GLU A 278 0.91 -16.60 17.39
CA GLU A 278 -0.05 -17.55 17.93
C GLU A 278 0.65 -18.32 19.07
N ASP A 279 0.21 -18.10 20.31
CA ASP A 279 0.58 -18.94 21.44
C ASP A 279 -0.19 -20.26 21.29
N TYR A 280 0.49 -21.30 20.75
CA TYR A 280 0.00 -22.68 20.73
C TYR A 280 0.62 -23.50 21.86
#